data_AF-A0A0H5PA09-F1
#
_entry.id   AF-A0A0H5PA09-F1
#
_cell.length_a   1.000
_cell.length_b   1.000
_cell.length_c   1.000
_cell.angle_alpha   90.00
_cell.angle_beta   90.00
_cell.angle_gamma   90.00
#
_symmetry.space_group_name_H-M   'P 1'
#
loop_
_entity.id
_entity.type
_entity.pdbx_description
1 polymer ?
#
loop_
_entity_poly.entity_id
_entity_poly.type
_entity_poly.pdbx_seq_one_letter_code
_entity_poly.pdbx_strand_id
1 'polypeptide(L)'
;MTHELASIRLKGCTHVAACECGDRFKASTPEAARLGWYMHRIRASKPECPHPRKKRYGTRVEAENAIRRQIRNAYPGRRPSATYRCPSGQHWHTTSTPEPQRRPA
;
A
#
# COMPACT_ATOMS: atom_id res chain seq x y z
N MET A 1 18.41 5.71 5.38
CA MET A 1 18.65 4.25 5.53
C MET A 1 18.56 3.62 4.16
N THR A 2 19.51 2.74 3.82
CA THR A 2 19.56 1.98 2.57
C THR A 2 18.70 0.72 2.70
N HIS A 3 17.99 0.37 1.62
CA HIS A 3 17.17 -0.84 1.54
C HIS A 3 17.80 -1.84 0.57
N GLU A 4 19.03 -2.27 0.90
CA GLU A 4 19.82 -3.22 0.12
C GLU A 4 19.70 -4.65 0.68
N LEU A 5 19.97 -5.64 -0.18
CA LEU A 5 19.92 -7.04 0.21
C LEU A 5 21.20 -7.39 0.95
N ALA A 6 21.13 -7.55 2.27
CA ALA A 6 22.30 -7.83 3.09
C ALA A 6 22.75 -9.29 2.97
N SER A 7 21.81 -10.24 3.01
CA SER A 7 22.14 -11.67 2.83
C SER A 7 20.91 -12.52 2.54
N ILE A 8 21.14 -13.71 1.97
CA ILE A 8 20.15 -14.80 1.91
C ILE A 8 20.78 -16.01 2.56
N ARG A 9 20.12 -16.56 3.57
CA ARG A 9 20.62 -17.73 4.30
C ARG A 9 19.54 -18.80 4.37
N LEU A 10 19.95 -20.05 4.24
CA LEU A 10 19.08 -21.19 4.52
C LEU A 10 19.05 -21.40 6.04
N LYS A 11 17.84 -21.45 6.62
CA LYS A 11 17.63 -21.78 8.02
C LYS A 11 16.60 -22.91 8.11
N GLY A 12 17.09 -24.13 8.33
CA GLY A 12 16.26 -25.33 8.17
C GLY A 12 15.86 -25.51 6.70
N CYS A 13 14.55 -25.65 6.44
CA CYS A 13 14.00 -25.77 5.08
C CYS A 13 13.51 -24.44 4.49
N THR A 14 13.94 -23.29 5.04
CA THR A 14 13.44 -21.98 4.64
C THR A 14 14.58 -21.03 4.32
N HIS A 15 14.48 -20.35 3.18
CA HIS A 15 15.38 -19.29 2.77
C HIS A 15 14.94 -17.98 3.40
N VAL A 16 15.88 -17.27 4.03
CA VAL A 16 15.64 -15.99 4.68
C VAL A 16 16.47 -14.91 3.99
N ALA A 17 15.80 -13.99 3.30
CA ALA A 17 16.40 -12.77 2.77
C ALA A 17 16.35 -11.67 3.85
N ALA A 18 17.50 -11.08 4.18
CA ALA A 18 17.62 -10.00 5.14
C ALA A 18 17.94 -8.68 4.43
N CYS A 19 17.23 -7.62 4.82
CA CYS A 19 17.50 -6.24 4.41
C CYS A 19 18.39 -5.55 5.44
N GLU A 20 19.20 -4.57 5.02
CA GLU A 20 20.00 -3.72 5.92
C GLU A 20 19.17 -2.95 6.95
N CYS A 21 17.91 -2.63 6.62
CA CYS A 21 16.99 -1.98 7.54
C CYS A 21 16.48 -2.91 8.68
N GLY A 22 16.91 -4.17 8.71
CA GLY A 22 16.53 -5.16 9.72
C GLY A 22 15.35 -6.06 9.34
N ASP A 23 14.64 -5.76 8.25
CA ASP A 23 13.53 -6.58 7.76
C ASP A 23 14.00 -7.94 7.22
N ARG A 24 13.16 -8.98 7.41
CA ARG A 24 13.48 -10.36 7.02
C ARG A 24 12.30 -11.01 6.30
N PHE A 25 12.57 -11.63 5.15
CA PHE A 25 11.59 -12.32 4.32
C PHE A 25 11.91 -13.80 4.27
N LYS A 26 10.96 -14.63 4.71
CA LYS A 26 11.08 -16.08 4.75
C LYS A 26 10.31 -16.70 3.60
N ALA A 27 10.92 -17.60 2.84
CA ALA A 27 10.26 -18.35 1.79
C ALA A 27 10.89 -19.73 1.57
N SER A 28 10.16 -20.64 0.93
CA SER A 28 10.66 -22.00 0.67
C SER A 28 11.81 -22.02 -0.33
N THR A 29 11.84 -21.10 -1.30
CA THR A 29 12.90 -20.98 -2.31
C THR A 29 13.70 -19.69 -2.13
N PRO A 30 14.97 -19.64 -2.56
CA PRO A 30 15.78 -18.44 -2.48
C PRO A 30 15.23 -17.32 -3.36
N GLU A 31 14.61 -17.66 -4.49
CA GLU A 31 13.97 -16.72 -5.42
C GLU A 31 12.74 -16.06 -4.81
N ALA A 32 11.87 -16.81 -4.13
CA ALA A 32 10.72 -16.25 -3.44
C ALA A 32 11.14 -15.33 -2.28
N ALA A 33 12.24 -15.67 -1.58
CA ALA A 33 12.81 -14.81 -0.56
C ALA A 33 13.36 -13.49 -1.16
N ARG A 34 14.05 -13.57 -2.31
CA ARG A 34 14.47 -12.39 -3.09
C ARG A 34 13.30 -11.53 -3.54
N LEU A 35 12.24 -12.15 -4.05
CA LEU A 35 11.03 -11.44 -4.48
C LEU A 35 10.39 -10.68 -3.32
N GLY A 36 10.31 -11.30 -2.13
CA GLY A 36 9.85 -10.64 -0.91
C GLY A 36 10.67 -9.41 -0.55
N TRP A 37 12.01 -9.53 -0.58
CA TRP A 37 12.92 -8.40 -0.37
C TRP A 37 12.74 -7.30 -1.44
N TYR A 38 12.63 -7.67 -2.71
CA TYR A 38 12.45 -6.72 -3.82
C TYR A 38 11.15 -5.91 -3.66
N MET A 39 10.06 -6.58 -3.27
CA MET A 39 8.79 -5.93 -2.95
C MET A 39 8.92 -4.96 -1.76
N HIS A 40 9.69 -5.32 -0.75
CA HIS A 40 9.99 -4.41 0.36
C HIS A 40 10.77 -3.18 -0.09
N ARG A 41 11.82 -3.36 -0.91
CA ARG A 41 12.58 -2.23 -1.47
C ARG A 41 11.68 -1.27 -2.26
N ILE A 42 10.77 -1.79 -3.08
CA ILE A 42 9.78 -0.99 -3.82
C ILE A 42 8.80 -0.26 -2.87
N ARG A 43 8.42 -0.87 -1.76
CA ARG A 43 7.53 -0.23 -0.77
C ARG A 43 8.27 0.88 -0.01
N ALA A 44 9.50 0.61 0.40
CA ALA A 44 10.33 1.55 1.13
C ALA A 44 10.78 2.76 0.29
N SER A 45 10.91 2.62 -1.02
CA SER A 45 11.22 3.74 -1.91
C SER A 45 10.07 4.72 -2.11
N LYS A 46 8.85 4.34 -1.73
CA LYS A 46 7.67 5.19 -1.89
C LYS A 46 7.48 6.04 -0.63
N PRO A 47 7.15 7.33 -0.78
CA PRO A 47 6.93 8.21 0.37
C PRO A 47 5.76 7.70 1.22
N GLU A 48 5.83 7.95 2.52
CA GLU A 48 4.77 7.57 3.43
C GLU A 48 3.45 8.27 3.09
N CYS A 49 2.34 7.65 3.48
CA CYS A 49 1.04 8.28 3.36
C CYS A 49 0.97 9.53 4.25
N PRO A 50 0.69 10.73 3.73
CA PRO A 50 0.46 11.92 4.56
C PRO A 50 -0.81 11.81 5.41
N HIS A 51 -1.66 10.81 5.15
CA HIS A 51 -2.92 10.57 5.84
C HIS A 51 -2.98 9.16 6.43
N PRO A 52 -2.16 8.83 7.44
CA PRO A 52 -2.05 7.47 7.96
C PRO A 52 -3.35 6.95 8.58
N ARG A 53 -4.22 7.85 9.07
CA ARG A 53 -5.53 7.53 9.66
C ARG A 53 -6.62 7.26 8.62
N LYS A 54 -6.43 7.65 7.35
CA LYS A 54 -7.42 7.38 6.31
C LYS A 54 -7.30 5.92 5.85
N LYS A 55 -8.46 5.31 5.57
CA LYS A 55 -8.52 3.96 5.03
C LYS A 55 -7.79 3.91 3.68
N ARG A 56 -6.94 2.89 3.50
CA ARG A 56 -6.09 2.68 2.33
C ARG A 56 -6.70 1.56 1.50
N TYR A 57 -6.91 1.81 0.21
CA TYR A 57 -7.40 0.83 -0.75
C TYR A 57 -6.32 0.53 -1.78
N GLY A 58 -6.15 -0.73 -2.17
CA GLY A 58 -5.12 -1.12 -3.13
C GLY A 58 -5.41 -0.58 -4.53
N THR A 59 -6.69 -0.53 -4.91
CA THR A 59 -7.14 -0.06 -6.23
C THR A 59 -8.22 1.00 -6.15
N ARG A 60 -8.41 1.74 -7.26
CA ARG A 60 -9.52 2.69 -7.42
C ARG A 60 -10.86 1.99 -7.28
N VAL A 61 -11.01 0.81 -7.89
CA VAL A 61 -12.24 0.02 -7.89
C VAL A 61 -12.62 -0.41 -6.48
N GLU A 62 -11.65 -0.81 -5.65
CA GLU A 62 -11.90 -1.12 -4.24
C GLU A 62 -12.41 0.09 -3.45
N ALA A 63 -11.82 1.27 -3.67
CA ALA A 63 -12.25 2.50 -3.03
C ALA A 63 -13.67 2.90 -3.47
N GLU A 64 -14.00 2.78 -4.76
CA GLU A 64 -15.33 3.05 -5.29
C GLU A 64 -16.37 2.07 -4.76
N ASN A 65 -16.02 0.78 -4.70
CA ASN A 65 -16.87 -0.24 -4.10
C ASN A 65 -17.11 -0.01 -2.61
N ALA A 66 -16.13 0.55 -1.89
CA ALA A 66 -16.32 0.94 -0.49
C ALA A 66 -17.33 2.09 -0.34
N ILE A 67 -17.28 3.10 -1.23
CA ILE A 67 -18.28 4.17 -1.28
C ILE A 67 -19.68 3.57 -1.53
N ARG A 68 -19.82 2.72 -2.55
CA ARG A 68 -21.11 2.07 -2.88
C ARG A 68 -21.66 1.26 -1.70
N ARG A 69 -20.82 0.50 -1.00
CA ARG A 69 -21.22 -0.24 0.21
C ARG A 69 -21.70 0.69 1.32
N GLN A 70 -21.02 1.81 1.52
CA GLN A 70 -21.37 2.77 2.57
C GLN A 70 -22.67 3.53 2.26
N ILE A 71 -22.92 3.84 0.98
CA ILE A 71 -24.20 4.38 0.51
C ILE A 71 -25.33 3.37 0.74
N ARG A 72 -25.12 2.11 0.34
CA ARG A 72 -26.13 1.04 0.48
C ARG A 72 -26.49 0.75 1.93
N ASN A 73 -25.51 0.74 2.82
CA ASN A 73 -25.72 0.38 4.22
C ASN A 73 -26.29 1.52 5.09
N ALA A 74 -26.77 2.61 4.47
CA ALA A 74 -27.44 3.74 5.13
C ALA A 74 -26.73 4.30 6.38
N TYR A 75 -25.40 4.23 6.46
CA TYR A 75 -24.66 4.69 7.63
C TYR A 75 -24.98 6.17 7.91
N PRO A 76 -25.38 6.52 9.16
CA PRO A 76 -25.58 7.91 9.55
C PRO A 76 -24.22 8.64 9.61
N GLY A 77 -24.15 9.86 9.07
CA GLY A 77 -22.95 10.72 9.09
C GLY A 77 -22.40 11.09 7.71
N ARG A 78 -21.23 11.78 7.69
CA ARG A 78 -20.56 12.20 6.45
C ARG A 78 -20.11 10.99 5.63
N ARG A 79 -20.70 10.83 4.44
CA ARG A 79 -20.36 9.76 3.49
C ARG A 79 -19.27 10.24 2.54
N PRO A 80 -18.26 9.41 2.24
CA PRO A 80 -17.37 9.70 1.13
C PRO A 80 -18.15 9.63 -0.19
N SER A 81 -17.85 10.55 -1.11
CA SER A 81 -18.50 10.71 -2.41
C SER A 81 -17.50 10.53 -3.57
N ALA A 82 -16.21 10.66 -3.30
CA ALA A 82 -15.16 10.56 -4.31
C ALA A 82 -13.98 9.70 -3.84
N THR A 83 -13.23 9.19 -4.81
CA THR A 83 -11.94 8.52 -4.59
C THR A 83 -10.83 9.39 -5.14
N TYR A 84 -9.66 9.35 -4.50
CA TYR A 84 -8.47 10.02 -5.00
C TYR A 84 -7.23 9.16 -4.76
N ARG A 85 -6.24 9.31 -5.64
CA ARG A 85 -4.96 8.62 -5.48
C ARG A 85 -4.17 9.32 -4.38
N CYS A 86 -3.65 8.55 -3.42
CA CYS A 86 -2.80 9.12 -2.38
C CYS A 86 -1.57 9.80 -2.99
N PRO A 87 -1.10 10.96 -2.47
CA PRO A 87 0.14 11.59 -2.91
C PRO A 87 1.36 10.65 -2.82
N SER A 88 1.33 9.66 -1.93
CA SER A 88 2.34 8.59 -1.87
C SER A 88 2.39 7.68 -3.11
N GLY A 89 1.34 7.70 -3.93
CA GLY A 89 1.16 6.82 -5.08
C GLY A 89 0.86 5.35 -4.73
N GLN A 90 0.80 4.99 -3.45
CA GLN A 90 0.74 3.61 -2.95
C GLN A 90 -0.68 3.03 -2.85
N HIS A 91 -1.68 3.87 -2.62
CA HIS A 91 -3.05 3.45 -2.35
C HIS A 91 -4.04 4.55 -2.76
N TRP A 92 -5.31 4.18 -2.76
CA TRP A 92 -6.44 5.05 -2.97
C TRP A 92 -7.09 5.37 -1.64
N HIS A 93 -7.68 6.55 -1.55
CA HIS A 93 -8.46 7.01 -0.42
C HIS A 93 -9.85 7.40 -0.88
N THR A 94 -10.78 7.43 0.07
CA THR A 94 -12.10 8.01 -0.11
C THR A 94 -12.18 9.36 0.58
N THR A 95 -12.99 10.26 0.04
CA THR A 95 -13.21 11.61 0.56
C THR A 95 -14.66 12.01 0.40
N SER A 96 -15.19 12.79 1.35
CA SER A 96 -16.53 13.41 1.26
C SER A 96 -16.52 14.69 0.43
N THR A 97 -15.35 15.33 0.29
CA THR A 97 -15.17 16.51 -0.53
C THR A 97 -14.60 16.06 -1.88
N PRO A 98 -15.36 16.16 -2.98
CA PRO A 98 -14.77 15.95 -4.30
C PRO A 98 -13.66 16.98 -4.51
N GLU A 99 -12.49 16.54 -4.99
CA GLU A 99 -11.47 17.49 -5.44
C GLU A 99 -12.12 18.40 -6.49
N PRO A 100 -11.91 19.74 -6.42
CA PRO A 100 -12.38 20.60 -7.48
C PRO A 100 -11.77 20.09 -8.78
N GLN A 101 -12.60 19.56 -9.67
CA GLN A 101 -12.17 19.15 -10.99
C GLN A 101 -11.51 20.38 -11.60
N ARG A 102 -10.19 20.35 -11.78
CA ARG A 102 -9.50 21.37 -12.58
C ARG A 102 -10.17 21.29 -13.94
N ARG A 103 -11.01 22.29 -14.25
CA ARG A 103 -11.55 22.45 -15.60
C ARG A 103 -10.35 22.46 -16.54
N PRO A 104 -10.35 21.68 -17.63
CA PRO A 104 -9.36 21.91 -18.67
C PRO A 104 -9.47 23.38 -19.09
N ALA A 105 -8.32 24.06 -19.09
CA ALA A 105 -8.20 25.42 -19.58
C ALA A 105 -8.45 25.46 -21.09
#